data_AF-N8VBI3-F1
#
_entry.id   AF-N8VBI3-F1
#
_cell.length_a   1.000
_cell.length_b   1.000
_cell.length_c   1.000
_cell.angle_alpha   90.00
_cell.angle_beta   90.00
_cell.angle_gamma   90.00
#
_symmetry.space_group_name_H-M   'P 1'
#
loop_
_entity.id
_entity.type
_entity.pdbx_description
1 polymer ?
#
loop_
_entity_poly.entity_id
_entity_poly.type
_entity_poly.pdbx_seq_one_letter_code
_entity_poly.pdbx_strand_id
1 'polypeptide(L)' 'MTRQEAMELLGYKKLIQLADRLELTTSAIAQWRDGEDIPEFREYEIRELAAGRIPKRLQKSKQNVTRTNN' A
#
# COMPACT_ATOMS: atom_id res chain seq x y z
N MET A 1 8.78 -0.19 -10.04
CA MET A 1 7.39 -0.40 -10.46
C MET A 1 6.65 0.91 -10.33
N THR A 2 5.78 1.21 -11.28
CA THR A 2 4.88 2.35 -11.27
C THR A 2 3.63 2.06 -10.44
N ARG A 3 2.84 3.11 -10.16
CA ARG A 3 1.54 2.94 -9.47
C ARG A 3 0.54 2.10 -10.27
N GLN A 4 0.64 2.10 -11.60
CA GLN A 4 -0.24 1.32 -12.48
C GLN A 4 0.13 -0.16 -12.39
N GLU A 5 1.41 -0.49 -12.50
CA GLU A 5 1.91 -1.86 -12.32
C GLU A 5 1.55 -2.40 -10.92
N ALA A 6 1.61 -1.56 -9.88
CA ALA A 6 1.18 -1.94 -8.54
C ALA A 6 -0.31 -2.30 -8.47
N MET A 7 -1.17 -1.54 -9.16
CA MET A 7 -2.60 -1.86 -9.23
C MET A 7 -2.84 -3.15 -10.02
N GLU A 8 -2.15 -3.35 -11.13
CA GLU A 8 -2.26 -4.58 -11.94
C GLU A 8 -1.80 -5.81 -11.15
N LEU A 9 -0.66 -5.72 -10.45
CA LEU A 9 -0.12 -6.79 -9.63
C LEU A 9 -1.09 -7.22 -8.51
N LEU A 10 -1.85 -6.28 -7.97
CA LEU A 10 -2.86 -6.54 -6.92
C LEU A 10 -4.28 -6.77 -7.46
N GLY A 11 -4.49 -6.65 -8.77
CA GLY A 11 -5.81 -6.77 -9.40
C GLY A 11 -6.78 -5.63 -9.05
N TYR A 12 -6.28 -4.45 -8.72
CA TYR A 12 -7.09 -3.28 -8.38
C TYR A 12 -7.46 -2.46 -9.61
N LYS A 13 -8.69 -1.95 -9.62
CA LYS A 13 -9.23 -1.13 -10.72
C LYS A 13 -9.26 0.36 -10.38
N LYS A 14 -9.12 0.72 -9.10
CA LYS A 14 -9.22 2.10 -8.62
C LYS A 14 -8.10 2.39 -7.62
N LEU A 15 -7.54 3.61 -7.69
CA LEU A 15 -6.50 4.08 -6.77
C LEU A 15 -6.91 4.02 -5.29
N ILE A 16 -8.21 4.21 -5.00
CA ILE A 16 -8.75 4.10 -3.63
C ILE A 16 -8.48 2.71 -3.03
N GLN A 17 -8.56 1.64 -3.83
CA GLN A 17 -8.32 0.28 -3.35
C GLN A 17 -6.85 0.07 -2.95
N LEU A 18 -5.93 0.65 -3.73
CA LEU A 18 -4.50 0.65 -3.42
C LEU A 18 -4.22 1.47 -2.15
N ALA A 19 -4.86 2.63 -2.02
CA ALA A 19 -4.76 3.49 -0.86
C ALA A 19 -5.26 2.80 0.42
N ASP A 20 -6.47 2.22 0.39
CA ASP A 20 -7.04 1.44 1.48
C ASP A 20 -6.12 0.28 1.89
N ARG A 21 -5.60 -0.47 0.90
CA ARG A 21 -4.75 -1.63 1.19
C ARG A 21 -3.44 -1.25 1.85
N LEU A 22 -2.87 -0.10 1.49
CA LEU A 22 -1.65 0.43 2.07
C LEU A 22 -1.90 1.30 3.31
N GLU A 23 -3.14 1.47 3.77
CA GLU A 23 -3.52 2.42 4.82
C GLU A 23 -2.95 3.83 4.55
N LEU A 24 -3.12 4.31 3.31
CA LEU A 24 -2.71 5.64 2.85
C LEU A 24 -3.92 6.41 2.35
N THR A 25 -3.73 7.71 2.17
CA THR A 25 -4.73 8.54 1.50
C THR A 25 -4.59 8.42 -0.02
N THR A 26 -5.69 8.54 -0.74
CA THR A 26 -5.68 8.59 -2.22
C THR A 26 -4.75 9.71 -2.74
N SER A 27 -4.67 10.84 -2.01
CA SER A 27 -3.75 11.94 -2.34
C SER A 27 -2.27 11.52 -2.24
N ALA A 28 -1.90 10.69 -1.26
CA ALA A 28 -0.54 10.18 -1.14
C ALA A 28 -0.18 9.22 -2.29
N ILE A 29 -1.12 8.38 -2.73
CA ILE A 29 -0.95 7.55 -3.94
C ILE A 29 -0.87 8.43 -5.19
N ALA A 30 -1.68 9.48 -5.27
CA ALA A 30 -1.71 10.39 -6.43
C ALA A 30 -0.41 11.18 -6.61
N GLN A 31 0.37 11.38 -5.53
CA GLN A 31 1.71 11.98 -5.59
C GLN A 31 2.73 11.09 -6.31
N TRP A 32 2.48 9.78 -6.42
CA TRP A 32 3.27 8.93 -7.30
C TRP A 32 2.86 9.28 -8.73
N ARG A 33 3.74 10.00 -9.44
CA ARG A 33 3.40 10.47 -10.78
C ARG A 33 3.15 9.28 -11.70
N ASP A 34 2.30 9.52 -12.70
CA ASP A 34 2.03 8.50 -13.70
C ASP A 34 3.29 8.23 -14.53
N GLY A 35 3.63 6.96 -14.75
CA GLY A 35 4.84 6.57 -15.46
C GLY A 35 6.15 6.73 -14.68
N GLU A 36 6.12 7.20 -13.43
CA GLU A 36 7.30 7.19 -12.55
C GLU A 36 7.28 6.01 -11.58
N ASP A 37 8.47 5.54 -11.22
CA ASP A 37 8.65 4.54 -10.20
C ASP A 37 8.14 5.04 -8.84
N ILE A 38 7.38 4.21 -8.17
CA ILE A 38 7.01 4.45 -6.78
C ILE A 38 8.25 4.28 -5.89
N PRO A 39 8.29 4.91 -4.71
CA PRO A 39 9.41 4.73 -3.80
C PRO A 39 9.68 3.26 -3.48
N GLU A 40 10.95 2.85 -3.41
CA GLU A 40 11.35 1.43 -3.24
C GLU A 40 10.68 0.75 -2.04
N PHE A 41 10.52 1.48 -0.94
CA PHE A 41 9.85 0.94 0.24
C PHE A 41 8.36 0.63 -0.02
N ARG A 42 7.67 1.42 -0.86
CA ARG A 42 6.27 1.16 -1.27
C ARG A 42 6.19 -0.02 -2.20
N GLU A 43 7.12 -0.11 -3.14
CA GLU A 43 7.25 -1.28 -4.00
C GLU A 43 7.42 -2.56 -3.18
N TYR A 44 8.29 -2.55 -2.17
CA TYR A 44 8.44 -3.69 -1.26
C TYR A 44 7.12 -4.03 -0.54
N GLU A 45 6.40 -3.03 0.01
CA GLU A 45 5.09 -3.26 0.65
C GLU A 45 4.07 -3.87 -0.32
N ILE A 46 4.01 -3.38 -1.55
CA ILE A 46 3.09 -3.88 -2.58
C ILE A 46 3.44 -5.33 -2.96
N ARG A 47 4.72 -5.66 -3.09
CA ARG A 47 5.17 -7.04 -3.34
C ARG A 47 4.82 -7.98 -2.19
N GLU A 48 4.97 -7.54 -0.95
CA GLU A 48 4.54 -8.33 0.21
C GLU A 48 3.02 -8.59 0.16
N LEU A 49 2.23 -7.56 -0.14
CA LEU A 49 0.78 -7.70 -0.28
C LEU A 49 0.38 -8.65 -1.42
N ALA A 50 1.06 -8.57 -2.57
CA ALA A 50 0.86 -9.46 -3.71
C ALA A 50 1.22 -10.92 -3.35
N ALA A 51 2.22 -11.13 -2.51
CA ALA A 51 2.59 -12.43 -1.97
C ALA A 51 1.66 -12.92 -0.83
N GLY A 52 0.56 -12.21 -0.56
CA GLY A 52 -0.38 -12.54 0.52
C GLY A 52 0.15 -12.25 1.94
N ARG A 53 1.28 -11.55 2.05
CA ARG A 53 1.88 -11.15 3.33
C ARG A 53 1.39 -9.76 3.73
N ILE A 54 1.51 -9.44 5.02
CA ILE A 54 1.18 -8.12 5.55
C ILE A 54 2.48 -7.38 5.83
N PRO A 55 2.73 -6.23 5.19
CA PRO A 55 3.91 -5.43 5.45
C PRO A 55 4.09 -5.04 6.91
N LYS A 56 5.34 -4.99 7.37
CA LYS A 56 5.71 -4.70 8.77
C LYS A 56 5.07 -3.42 9.30
N ARG A 57 4.93 -2.39 8.48
CA ARG A 57 4.27 -1.13 8.86
C ARG A 57 2.79 -1.36 9.18
N LEU A 58 2.07 -2.07 8.33
CA LEU A 58 0.65 -2.40 8.50
C LEU A 58 0.42 -3.38 9.67
N GLN A 59 1.39 -4.25 9.95
CA GLN A 59 1.35 -5.09 11.15
C GLN A 59 1.40 -4.24 12.44
N LYS A 60 2.24 -3.20 12.47
CA LYS A 60 2.32 -2.27 13.61
C LYS A 60 1.06 -1.41 13.76
N SER A 61 0.46 -0.96 12.65
CA SER A 61 -0.83 -0.26 12.69
C SER A 61 -1.89 -1.09 13.43
N LYS A 62 -2.02 -2.38 13.10
CA LYS A 62 -2.98 -3.29 13.75
C LYS A 62 -2.68 -3.51 15.23
N GLN A 63 -1.40 -3.62 15.61
CA GLN A 63 -1.02 -3.81 17.02
C GLN A 63 -1.30 -2.58 17.88
N ASN A 64 -1.19 -1.37 17.33
CA ASN A 64 -1.47 -0.14 18.08
C ASN A 64 -2.96 0.02 18.39
N VAL A 65 -3.87 -0.45 17.53
CA VAL A 65 -5.31 -0.41 17.82
C VAL A 65 -5.68 -1.37 18.96
N THR A 66 -4.98 -2.50 19.10
CA THR A 66 -5.27 -3.48 20.16
C THR A 66 -4.77 -3.05 21.55
N ARG A 67 -3.84 -2.09 21.66
CA ARG A 67 -3.22 -1.72 22.94
C ARG A 67 -3.86 -0.51 23.66
N THR A 68 -4.83 0.17 23.05
CA THR A 68 -5.41 1.43 23.60
C THR A 68 -6.72 1.27 24.37
N ASN A 69 -7.30 0.06 24.47
CA ASN A 69 -8.42 -0.19 25.39
C ASN A 69 -7.93 -0.97 26.62
N ASN A 70 -7.53 -0.27 27.68
CA ASN A 70 -7.49 -0.76 29.07
C ASN A 70 -7.66 0.42 30.02
#